data_AF-A0A5E4IEB2-F1
#
_entry.id   AF-A0A5E4IEB2-F1
#
_cell.length_a   1.000
_cell.length_b   1.000
_cell.length_c   1.000
_cell.angle_alpha   90.00
_cell.angle_beta   90.00
_cell.angle_gamma   90.00
#
_symmetry.space_group_name_H-M   'P 1'
#
loop_
_entity.id
_entity.type
_entity.pdbx_description
1 polymer ?
#
loop_
_entity_poly.entity_id
_entity_poly.type
_entity_poly.pdbx_seq_one_letter_code
_entity_poly.pdbx_strand_id
1 'polypeptide(L)' 'MLYRKNPENGDELSILGFECMRLPMKEDGTIDEERATKQIRYAIDYRVNYVDTCSFSWIPREG' A
#
# COMPACT_ATOMS: atom_id res chain seq x y z
N MET A 1 0.44 14.73 9.49
CA MET A 1 1.34 13.73 8.88
C MET A 1 2.77 14.20 9.05
N LEU A 2 3.71 13.30 9.35
CA LEU A 2 5.15 13.57 9.36
C LEU A 2 5.80 13.00 8.09
N TYR A 3 6.91 13.60 7.65
CA TYR A 3 7.59 13.24 6.40
C TYR A 3 9.09 12.99 6.61
N ARG A 4 9.67 12.18 5.74
CA ARG A 4 11.12 11.99 5.58
C ARG A 4 11.52 12.27 4.14
N LYS A 5 12.67 12.93 3.97
CA LYS A 5 13.24 13.19 2.66
C LYS A 5 14.05 11.99 2.18
N ASN A 6 13.74 11.46 1.00
CA ASN A 6 14.58 10.48 0.34
C ASN A 6 15.89 11.17 -0.11
N PRO A 7 17.07 10.67 0.31
CA PRO A 7 18.34 11.32 -0.01
C PRO A 7 18.72 11.25 -1.49
N GLU A 8 18.20 10.28 -2.25
CA GLU A 8 18.58 10.07 -3.65
C GLU A 8 17.84 10.99 -4.61
N ASN A 9 16.52 11.13 -4.44
CA ASN A 9 15.66 11.90 -5.35
C ASN A 9 15.06 13.15 -4.71
N GLY A 10 15.16 13.31 -3.38
CA GLY A 10 14.67 14.46 -2.65
C GLY A 10 13.17 14.43 -2.32
N ASP A 11 12.45 13.36 -2.63
CA ASP A 11 11.01 13.24 -2.38
C ASP A 11 10.70 13.23 -0.87
N GLU A 12 9.61 13.88 -0.49
CA GLU A 12 9.10 13.84 0.88
C GLU A 12 8.06 12.72 1.02
N LEU A 13 8.45 11.62 1.66
CA LEU A 13 7.59 10.46 1.88
C LEU A 13 6.99 10.51 3.28
N SER A 14 5.70 10.21 3.39
CA SER A 14 5.01 10.07 4.68
C SER A 14 5.68 8.97 5.49
N ILE A 15 5.85 9.18 6.81
CA ILE A 15 6.47 8.17 7.68
C ILE A 15 5.65 6.89 7.81
N LEU A 16 4.35 6.97 7.52
CA LEU A 16 3.45 5.84 7.39
C LEU A 16 3.22 5.58 5.89
N GLY A 17 3.31 4.32 5.48
CA GLY A 17 2.94 3.86 4.15
C GLY A 17 1.68 2.97 4.20
N PHE A 18 1.10 2.72 3.03
CA PHE A 18 -0.01 1.76 2.87
C PHE A 18 0.51 0.48 2.19
N GLU A 19 0.41 -0.67 2.87
CA GLU A 19 0.84 -1.97 2.31
C GLU A 19 -0.32 -2.69 1.60
N CYS A 20 -0.07 -3.19 0.39
CA CYS A 20 -1.07 -3.85 -0.46
C CYS A 20 -1.05 -5.39 -0.41
N MET A 21 -0.20 -6.03 0.41
CA MET A 21 -0.10 -7.50 0.46
C MET A 21 -1.30 -8.18 1.14
N ARG A 22 -2.11 -7.43 1.90
CA ARG A 22 -3.29 -7.91 2.62
C ARG A 22 -4.48 -6.98 2.42
N LEU A 23 -4.91 -6.84 1.16
CA LEU A 23 -6.15 -6.14 0.87
C LEU A 23 -7.36 -6.91 1.42
N PRO A 24 -8.46 -6.21 1.75
CA PRO A 24 -9.71 -6.85 2.11
C PRO A 24 -10.14 -7.89 1.07
N MET A 25 -10.59 -9.06 1.55
CA MET A 25 -11.06 -10.16 0.72
C MET A 25 -12.54 -10.41 1.00
N LYS A 26 -13.25 -10.89 -0.01
CA LYS A 26 -14.61 -11.43 0.12
C LYS A 26 -14.55 -12.85 0.69
N GLU A 27 -15.71 -13.40 1.05
CA GLU A 27 -15.82 -14.78 1.56
C GLU A 27 -15.32 -15.83 0.57
N ASP A 28 -15.38 -15.54 -0.74
CA ASP A 28 -14.92 -16.41 -1.82
C ASP A 28 -13.38 -16.36 -2.05
N GLY A 29 -12.66 -15.57 -1.27
CA GLY A 29 -11.21 -15.43 -1.37
C GLY A 29 -10.74 -14.49 -2.50
N THR A 30 -11.65 -13.80 -3.19
CA THR A 30 -11.28 -12.72 -4.12
C THR A 30 -11.12 -11.39 -3.38
N ILE A 31 -10.43 -10.43 -3.99
CA ILE A 31 -10.28 -9.09 -3.40
C ILE A 31 -11.64 -8.37 -3.38
N ASP A 32 -11.97 -7.76 -2.24
CA ASP A 32 -13.05 -6.78 -2.13
C ASP A 32 -12.53 -5.42 -2.60
N GLU A 33 -12.62 -5.18 -3.91
CA GLU A 33 -12.11 -3.97 -4.56
C GLU A 33 -12.76 -2.68 -4.04
N GLU A 34 -14.05 -2.70 -3.73
CA GLU A 34 -14.76 -1.51 -3.25
C GLU A 34 -14.21 -1.11 -1.88
N ARG A 35 -14.05 -2.07 -0.97
CA ARG A 35 -13.51 -1.80 0.36
C ARG A 35 -12.03 -1.45 0.33
N ALA A 36 -11.23 -2.17 -0.47
CA ALA A 36 -9.81 -1.85 -0.68
C ALA A 36 -9.64 -0.41 -1.20
N THR A 37 -10.43 -0.01 -2.20
CA THR A 37 -10.40 1.33 -2.77
C THR A 37 -10.72 2.39 -1.73
N LYS A 38 -11.75 2.18 -0.91
CA LYS A 38 -12.11 3.11 0.18
C LYS A 38 -10.98 3.26 1.20
N GLN A 39 -10.30 2.18 1.57
CA GLN A 39 -9.17 2.22 2.50
C GLN A 39 -7.97 2.98 1.94
N ILE A 40 -7.61 2.74 0.68
CA ILE A 40 -6.50 3.45 0.03
C ILE A 40 -6.82 4.95 -0.10
N ARG A 41 -8.04 5.28 -0.52
CA ARG A 41 -8.50 6.68 -0.64
C ARG A 41 -8.48 7.39 0.72
N TYR A 42 -8.96 6.74 1.76
CA TYR A 42 -8.87 7.26 3.13
C TYR A 42 -7.42 7.54 3.53
N ALA A 43 -6.48 6.63 3.26
CA ALA A 43 -5.07 6.87 3.57
C ALA A 43 -4.52 8.12 2.83
N ILE A 44 -4.86 8.28 1.55
CA ILE A 44 -4.46 9.44 0.74
C ILE A 44 -5.07 10.74 1.27
N ASP A 45 -6.36 10.74 1.61
CA ASP A 45 -7.06 11.91 2.17
C ASP A 45 -6.41 12.37 3.50
N TYR A 46 -5.85 11.41 4.26
CA TYR A 46 -5.08 11.65 5.48
C TYR A 46 -3.57 11.82 5.25
N ARG A 47 -3.18 12.16 4.02
CA ARG A 47 -1.84 12.58 3.59
C ARG A 47 -0.77 11.48 3.55
N VAL A 48 -1.15 10.21 3.51
CA VAL A 48 -0.24 9.10 3.15
C VAL A 48 0.07 9.19 1.66
N ASN A 49 1.35 9.21 1.29
CA ASN A 49 1.79 9.31 -0.11
C ASN A 49 2.76 8.20 -0.54
N TYR A 50 3.00 7.20 0.32
CA TYR A 50 3.81 6.04 0.01
C TYR A 50 2.95 4.78 0.03
N VAL A 51 2.83 4.11 -1.12
CA VAL A 51 2.02 2.89 -1.29
C VAL A 51 2.95 1.76 -1.72
N ASP A 52 3.03 0.73 -0.89
CA ASP A 52 3.90 -0.42 -1.07
C ASP A 52 3.11 -1.60 -1.65
N THR A 53 3.61 -2.18 -2.73
CA THR A 53 2.97 -3.28 -3.44
C THR A 53 4.00 -4.20 -4.07
N CYS A 54 3.62 -5.44 -4.33
CA CYS A 54 4.49 -6.43 -4.96
C CYS A 54 3.66 -7.28 -5.92
N SER A 55 4.23 -7.61 -7.08
CA SER A 55 3.61 -8.60 -7.97
C SER A 55 3.87 -10.00 -7.42
N PHE A 56 2.86 -10.86 -7.49
CA PHE A 56 2.92 -12.24 -7.04
C PHE A 56 4.12 -13.03 -7.60
N SER A 57 4.59 -12.67 -8.80
CA SER A 57 5.76 -13.26 -9.45
C SER A 57 7.08 -13.07 -8.67
N TRP A 58 7.14 -12.11 -7.76
CA TRP A 58 8.33 -11.79 -6.97
C TRP A 58 8.32 -12.41 -5.58
N ILE A 59 7.26 -13.15 -5.22
CA ILE A 59 7.22 -13.91 -3.97
C ILE A 59 8.03 -15.19 -4.19
N PRO A 60 9.15 -15.39 -3.45
CA PRO A 60 9.94 -16.61 -3.57
C PRO A 60 9.05 -17.82 -3.30
N ARG A 61 9.01 -18.76 -4.25
CA ARG A 61 8.39 -20.07 -4.02
C ARG A 61 9.48 -20.97 -3.49
N GLU A 62 9.42 -21.30 -2.21
CA GLU A 62 10.15 -22.46 -1.71
C GLU A 62 9.54 -23.70 -2.39
N GLY A 63 10.40 -24.49 -3.02
CA GLY A 63 10.06 -25.78 -3.64
C GLY A 63 10.36 -26.92 -2.68
#